data_AF-A0A090TC81-F1
#
_entry.id   AF-A0A090TC81-F1
#
_cell.length_a   1.000
_cell.length_b   1.000
_cell.length_c   1.000
_cell.angle_alpha   90.00
_cell.angle_beta   90.00
_cell.angle_gamma   90.00
#
_symmetry.space_group_name_H-M   'P 1'
#
loop_
_entity.id
_entity.type
_entity.pdbx_description
1 polymer ?
#
loop_
_entity_poly.entity_id
_entity_poly.type
_entity_poly.pdbx_seq_one_letter_code
_entity_poly.pdbx_strand_id
1 'polypeptide(L)'
;MSSVLSSVDQRTQLVGENRLELLMFTLNSRQTFAINVFKVKEVLKLPPLTQLPGSHPSIRGVASLRGESLPVIDLRRAIGFPTLQEEAVQNLIITEYNRTVQAS
;
A
#
# COMPACT_ATOMS: atom_id res chain seq x y z
N MET A 1 3.68 31.93 -8.20
CA MET A 1 2.90 31.44 -7.05
C MET A 1 1.63 30.72 -7.52
N SER A 2 1.78 29.68 -8.36
CA SER A 2 0.66 29.09 -9.12
C SER A 2 0.60 27.56 -9.04
N SER A 3 1.64 26.88 -8.54
CA SER A 3 1.68 25.41 -8.49
C SER A 3 0.93 24.79 -7.31
N VAL A 4 0.77 25.54 -6.22
CA VAL A 4 0.07 25.05 -5.02
C VAL A 4 -1.43 25.00 -5.26
N LEU A 5 -2.00 26.05 -5.86
CA LEU A 5 -3.43 26.12 -6.20
C LEU A 5 -3.83 25.06 -7.24
N SER A 6 -2.99 24.81 -8.26
CA SER A 6 -3.26 23.75 -9.24
C SER A 6 -3.25 22.35 -8.64
N SER A 7 -2.43 22.11 -7.60
CA SER A 7 -2.39 20.82 -6.90
C SER A 7 -3.61 20.60 -5.99
N VAL A 8 -4.21 21.68 -5.50
CA VAL A 8 -5.47 21.66 -4.74
C VAL A 8 -6.64 21.40 -5.68
N ASP A 9 -6.68 22.07 -6.84
CA ASP A 9 -7.73 21.91 -7.85
C ASP A 9 -7.83 20.50 -8.45
N GLN A 10 -6.70 19.83 -8.71
CA GLN A 10 -6.72 18.45 -9.19
C GLN A 10 -7.31 17.47 -8.17
N ARG A 11 -7.10 17.70 -6.87
CA ARG A 11 -7.69 16.88 -5.81
C ARG A 11 -9.18 17.18 -5.60
N THR A 12 -9.61 18.44 -5.72
CA THR A 12 -11.02 18.84 -5.55
C THR A 12 -11.89 18.49 -6.76
N GLN A 13 -11.36 18.51 -8.00
CA GLN A 13 -12.12 18.13 -9.20
C GLN A 13 -12.49 16.65 -9.27
N LEU A 14 -11.68 15.75 -8.71
CA LEU A 14 -12.03 14.33 -8.62
C LEU A 14 -13.26 14.09 -7.73
N VAL A 15 -13.50 14.96 -6.74
CA VAL A 15 -14.65 14.90 -5.83
C VAL A 15 -15.93 15.38 -6.53
N GLY A 16 -15.83 16.29 -7.51
CA GLY A 16 -16.97 16.86 -8.23
C GLY A 16 -17.62 15.93 -9.27
N GLU A 17 -16.90 14.93 -9.78
CA GLU A 17 -17.40 13.98 -10.79
C GLU A 17 -17.58 12.54 -10.27
N ASN A 18 -17.38 12.30 -8.96
CA ASN A 18 -17.48 10.96 -8.34
C ASN A 18 -16.64 9.88 -9.06
N ARG A 19 -15.44 10.26 -9.53
CA ARG A 19 -14.53 9.34 -10.25
C ARG A 19 -13.74 8.49 -9.27
N LEU A 20 -13.85 7.17 -9.43
CA LEU A 20 -13.05 6.20 -8.68
C LEU A 20 -11.75 5.89 -9.42
N GLU A 21 -10.63 6.35 -8.90
CA GLU A 21 -9.29 5.99 -9.40
C GLU A 21 -8.70 4.83 -8.59
N LEU A 22 -8.23 3.82 -9.32
CA LEU A 22 -7.73 2.56 -8.74
C LEU A 22 -6.31 2.26 -9.23
N LEU A 23 -5.43 1.92 -8.30
CA LEU A 23 -4.17 1.26 -8.59
C LEU A 23 -4.41 -0.23 -8.71
N MET A 24 -4.23 -0.78 -9.91
CA MET A 24 -4.37 -2.21 -10.18
C MET A 24 -3.04 -2.94 -9.97
N PHE A 25 -3.10 -4.12 -9.35
CA PHE A 25 -1.93 -4.97 -9.12
C PHE A 25 -2.35 -6.44 -9.11
N THR A 26 -1.39 -7.34 -9.27
CA THR A 26 -1.63 -8.78 -9.26
C THR A 26 -0.93 -9.41 -8.07
N LEU A 27 -1.64 -10.30 -7.38
CA LEU A 27 -1.07 -11.12 -6.32
C LEU A 27 -0.79 -12.54 -6.78
N ASN A 28 -1.29 -12.96 -7.95
CA ASN A 28 -1.00 -14.21 -8.63
C ASN A 28 -1.16 -13.99 -10.15
N SER A 29 -1.00 -15.01 -10.98
CA SER A 29 -1.11 -14.89 -12.44
C SER A 29 -2.54 -14.78 -12.98
N ARG A 30 -3.57 -14.97 -12.15
CA ARG A 30 -4.96 -15.16 -12.59
C ARG A 30 -5.92 -14.05 -12.17
N GLN A 31 -5.59 -13.30 -11.11
CA GLN A 31 -6.52 -12.34 -10.51
C GLN A 31 -5.88 -10.97 -10.34
N THR A 32 -6.60 -9.96 -10.82
CA THR A 32 -6.29 -8.54 -10.62
C THR A 32 -6.98 -8.05 -9.36
N PHE A 33 -6.21 -7.35 -8.53
CA PHE A 33 -6.65 -6.63 -7.35
C PHE A 33 -6.53 -5.14 -7.61
N ALA A 34 -7.22 -4.35 -6.81
CA ALA A 34 -7.19 -2.90 -6.91
C ALA A 34 -7.29 -2.25 -5.55
N ILE A 35 -6.64 -1.10 -5.39
CA ILE A 35 -6.77 -0.22 -4.24
C ILE A 35 -7.09 1.20 -4.70
N ASN A 36 -7.92 1.92 -3.96
CA ASN A 36 -8.17 3.33 -4.21
C ASN A 36 -6.86 4.11 -4.14
N VAL A 37 -6.55 4.89 -5.18
CA VAL A 37 -5.32 5.69 -5.26
C VAL A 37 -5.20 6.68 -4.09
N PHE A 38 -6.31 7.19 -3.54
CA PHE A 38 -6.30 8.05 -2.36
C PHE A 38 -5.79 7.37 -1.08
N LYS A 39 -5.75 6.03 -1.04
CA LYS A 39 -5.17 5.28 0.08
C LYS A 39 -3.68 4.98 -0.12
N VAL A 40 -3.13 5.25 -1.30
CA VAL A 40 -1.74 4.96 -1.66
C VAL A 40 -0.90 6.22 -1.42
N LYS A 41 0.13 6.10 -0.58
CA LYS A 41 1.12 7.16 -0.37
C LYS A 41 2.21 7.13 -1.45
N GLU A 42 2.77 5.97 -1.72
CA GLU A 42 3.78 5.76 -2.76
C GLU A 42 3.91 4.27 -3.11
N VAL A 43 4.50 3.98 -4.29
CA VAL A 43 4.85 2.63 -4.72
C VAL A 43 6.34 2.59 -5.04
N LEU A 44 7.06 1.64 -4.44
CA LEU A 44 8.51 1.50 -4.60
C LEU A 44 8.91 0.03 -4.65
N LYS A 45 10.16 -0.25 -5.03
CA LYS A 45 10.70 -1.62 -4.96
C LYS A 45 10.88 -2.02 -3.51
N LEU A 46 10.49 -3.23 -3.15
CA LEU A 46 10.60 -3.73 -1.79
C LEU A 46 12.06 -3.62 -1.29
N PRO A 47 12.34 -2.82 -0.24
CA PRO A 47 13.66 -2.75 0.36
C PRO A 47 13.95 -4.00 1.20
N PRO A 48 15.22 -4.20 1.62
CA PRO A 48 15.53 -5.19 2.65
C PRO A 48 14.68 -4.98 3.90
N LEU A 49 14.24 -6.09 4.50
CA LEU A 49 13.36 -6.08 5.66
C LEU A 49 14.11 -6.54 6.91
N THR A 50 13.85 -5.87 8.02
CA THR A 50 14.25 -6.34 9.35
C THR A 50 13.18 -7.31 9.86
N GLN A 51 13.59 -8.49 10.34
CA GLN A 51 12.64 -9.43 10.91
C GLN A 51 12.01 -8.89 12.20
N LEU A 52 10.72 -9.15 12.38
CA LEU A 52 9.96 -8.78 13.58
C LEU A 52 9.63 -10.04 14.40
N PRO A 53 10.35 -10.31 15.50
CA PRO A 53 10.11 -11.49 16.33
C PRO A 53 8.69 -11.53 16.89
N GLY A 54 8.09 -12.71 16.92
CA GLY A 54 6.73 -12.91 17.47
C GLY A 54 5.60 -12.26 16.66
N SER A 55 5.88 -11.79 15.44
CA SER A 55 4.87 -11.19 14.58
C SER A 55 3.94 -12.22 13.94
N HIS A 56 2.76 -11.77 13.52
CA HIS A 56 1.79 -12.61 12.80
C HIS A 56 2.41 -13.17 11.50
N PRO A 57 2.10 -14.41 11.05
CA PRO A 57 2.72 -15.02 9.86
C PRO A 57 2.58 -14.22 8.55
N SER A 58 1.56 -13.37 8.46
CA SER A 58 1.36 -12.44 7.33
C SER A 58 2.28 -11.22 7.37
N ILE A 59 2.97 -10.96 8.48
CA ILE A 59 3.99 -9.91 8.58
C ILE A 59 5.29 -10.50 8.07
N ARG A 60 5.86 -9.85 7.07
CA ARG A 60 7.17 -10.24 6.53
C ARG A 60 8.33 -9.61 7.30
N GLY A 61 8.08 -8.47 7.94
CA GLY A 61 9.07 -7.74 8.71
C GLY A 61 8.75 -6.25 8.73
N VAL A 62 9.79 -5.45 8.94
CA VAL A 62 9.73 -3.99 8.99
C VAL A 62 10.66 -3.41 7.95
N ALA A 63 10.16 -2.47 7.14
CA ALA A 63 10.96 -1.66 6.24
C ALA A 63 11.32 -0.34 6.94
N SER A 64 12.59 0.09 6.83
CA SER A 64 13.00 1.43 7.24
C SER A 64 12.97 2.35 6.02
N LEU A 65 12.09 3.36 6.06
CA LEU A 65 11.90 4.29 4.95
C LEU A 65 11.88 5.72 5.51
N ARG A 66 12.85 6.53 5.09
CA ARG A 66 13.00 7.94 5.51
C ARG A 66 12.98 8.13 7.04
N GLY A 67 13.54 7.17 7.79
CA GLY A 67 13.58 7.19 9.25
C GLY A 67 12.33 6.61 9.93
N GLU A 68 11.30 6.24 9.18
CA GLU A 68 10.11 5.58 9.70
C GLU A 68 10.21 4.06 9.57
N SER A 69 9.76 3.36 10.61
CA SER A 69 9.66 1.90 10.63
C SER A 69 8.25 1.47 10.23
N LEU A 70 8.11 0.96 9.00
CA LEU A 70 6.83 0.58 8.43
C LEU A 70 6.68 -0.95 8.44
N PRO A 71 5.64 -1.52 9.07
CA PRO A 71 5.38 -2.95 9.01
C PRO A 71 5.00 -3.35 7.58
N VAL A 72 5.62 -4.41 7.07
CA VAL A 72 5.34 -4.94 5.73
C VAL A 72 4.52 -6.21 5.83
N ILE A 73 3.34 -6.17 5.22
CA ILE A 73 2.40 -7.28 5.18
C ILE A 73 2.56 -8.02 3.84
N ASP A 74 2.74 -9.33 3.88
CA ASP A 74 2.56 -10.20 2.72
C ASP A 74 1.06 -10.38 2.46
N LEU A 75 0.55 -9.64 1.48
CA LEU A 75 -0.86 -9.68 1.10
C LEU A 75 -1.30 -11.07 0.58
N ARG A 76 -0.40 -11.86 -0.03
CA ARG A 76 -0.74 -13.21 -0.47
C ARG A 76 -1.03 -14.08 0.74
N ARG A 77 -0.14 -14.07 1.73
CA ARG A 77 -0.36 -14.79 3.00
C ARG A 77 -1.60 -14.29 3.73
N ALA A 78 -1.85 -12.98 3.74
CA ALA A 78 -3.00 -12.40 4.43
C ALA A 78 -4.35 -12.87 3.86
N ILE A 79 -4.43 -13.22 2.57
CA ILE A 79 -5.66 -13.71 1.93
C ILE A 79 -5.65 -15.22 1.65
N GLY A 80 -4.68 -15.97 2.21
CA GLY A 80 -4.61 -17.43 2.10
C GLY A 80 -3.97 -17.96 0.80
N PHE A 81 -3.27 -17.13 0.03
CA PHE A 81 -2.50 -17.58 -1.13
C PHE A 81 -1.11 -18.11 -0.74
N PRO A 82 -0.55 -19.05 -1.53
CA PRO A 82 0.83 -19.49 -1.36
C PRO A 82 1.80 -18.31 -1.50
N THR A 83 2.87 -18.31 -0.71
CA THR A 83 3.95 -17.33 -0.82
C THR A 83 4.69 -17.51 -2.16
N LEU A 84 5.16 -16.41 -2.74
CA LEU A 84 6.02 -16.45 -3.93
C LEU A 84 7.43 -16.95 -3.54
N GLN A 85 8.07 -17.66 -4.46
CA GLN A 85 9.53 -17.88 -4.40
C GLN A 85 10.24 -16.52 -4.52
N GLU A 86 11.38 -16.38 -3.84
CA GLU A 86 12.09 -15.10 -3.60
C GLU A 86 12.63 -14.40 -4.86
N GLU A 87 12.53 -15.04 -6.02
CA GLU A 87 13.12 -14.61 -7.29
C GLU A 87 12.31 -13.54 -8.05
N ALA A 88 11.08 -13.25 -7.61
CA ALA A 88 10.24 -12.23 -8.25
C ALA A 88 10.58 -10.81 -7.75
N VAL A 89 10.65 -9.84 -8.67
CA VAL A 89 10.67 -8.41 -8.32
C VAL A 89 9.39 -8.07 -7.56
N GLN A 90 9.53 -7.66 -6.30
CA GLN A 90 8.40 -7.35 -5.43
C GLN A 90 8.28 -5.84 -5.27
N ASN A 91 7.09 -5.32 -5.57
CA ASN A 91 6.72 -3.93 -5.30
C ASN A 91 6.13 -3.83 -3.90
N LEU A 92 6.48 -2.76 -3.19
CA LEU A 92 5.86 -2.34 -1.94
C LEU A 92 4.90 -1.20 -2.25
N ILE A 93 3.62 -1.40 -1.93
CA ILE A 93 2.60 -0.35 -1.97
C ILE A 93 2.45 0.18 -0.54
N ILE A 94 2.82 1.44 -0.31
CA ILE A 94 2.69 2.08 0.99
C ILE A 94 1.31 2.71 1.06
N THR A 95 0.57 2.35 2.09
CA THR A 95 -0.81 2.79 2.27
C THR A 95 -0.99 3.45 3.62
N GLU A 96 -1.95 4.36 3.69
CA GLU A 96 -2.37 4.95 4.95
C GLU A 96 -3.66 4.30 5.43
N TYR A 97 -3.59 3.70 6.61
CA TYR A 97 -4.74 3.09 7.27
C TYR A 97 -5.05 3.87 8.54
N ASN A 98 -6.20 4.55 8.57
CA ASN A 98 -6.65 5.25 9.77
C ASN A 98 -6.97 4.23 10.86
N ARG A 99 -6.33 4.39 12.01
CA ARG A 99 -6.64 3.62 13.22
C ARG A 99 -7.89 4.22 13.87
N THR A 100 -8.97 3.46 13.81
CA THR A 100 -10.21 3.54 14.61
C THR A 100 -11.31 4.48 14.12
N VAL A 101 -12.52 3.90 14.03
CA VAL A 101 -13.80 4.60 14.12
C VAL A 101 -14.25 4.43 15.57
N GLN A 102 -14.32 5.52 16.34
CA GLN A 102 -14.80 5.49 17.73
C GLN A 102 -16.27 5.91 17.77
N ALA A 103 -17.09 5.14 18.50
CA ALA A 103 -18.47 5.47 18.82
C ALA A 103 -18.61 5.52 20.35
N SER A 104 -19.27 6.55 20.88
CA SER A 104 -19.73 6.64 22.28
C SER A 104 -21.16 6.15 22.39
#